data_AF-A0AAP0KF60-F1
#
_entry.id   AF-A0AAP0KF60-F1
#
_cell.length_a   1.000
_cell.length_b   1.000
_cell.length_c   1.000
_cell.angle_alpha   90.00
_cell.angle_beta   90.00
_cell.angle_gamma   90.00
#
_symmetry.space_group_name_H-M   'P 1'
#
loop_
_entity.id
_entity.type
_entity.pdbx_description
1 polymer ?
#
loop_
_entity_poly.entity_id
_entity_poly.type
_entity_poly.pdbx_seq_one_letter_code
_entity_poly.pdbx_strand_id
1 'polypeptide(L)' 'MATHRGDEDHDMDKEFYMVRFNTHKDYQRALIEGPSTVMGHYLLVQPWNLHFNPCEENLSKVAAWIRLLGLPF' A
#
# COMPACT_ATOMS: atom_id res chain seq x y z
N MET A 1 -16.83 22.56 -33.37
CA MET A 1 -17.32 22.19 -32.03
C MET A 1 -16.58 20.94 -31.62
N ALA A 2 -15.82 21.00 -30.52
CA ALA A 2 -14.83 19.99 -30.16
C ALA A 2 -15.50 18.73 -29.62
N THR A 3 -15.13 17.59 -30.19
CA THR A 3 -15.29 16.27 -29.59
C THR A 3 -14.02 15.97 -28.79
N HIS A 4 -14.11 15.98 -27.46
CA HIS A 4 -13.19 15.19 -26.63
C HIS A 4 -14.05 14.47 -25.60
N ARG A 5 -14.43 13.24 -25.99
CA ARG A 5 -15.06 12.24 -25.15
C ARG A 5 -13.95 11.30 -24.74
N GLY A 6 -13.79 11.11 -23.43
CA GLY A 6 -12.92 10.09 -22.86
C GLY A 6 -11.75 10.66 -22.07
N ASP A 7 -12.05 11.40 -21.00
CA ASP A 7 -11.20 11.36 -19.81
C ASP A 7 -11.76 10.27 -18.91
N GLU A 8 -11.69 9.02 -19.40
CA GLU A 8 -11.72 7.86 -18.50
C GLU A 8 -10.33 7.83 -17.89
N ASP A 9 -10.16 8.65 -16.84
CA ASP A 9 -9.03 8.57 -15.93
C ASP A 9 -9.03 7.12 -15.46
N HIS A 10 -8.04 6.38 -15.94
CA HIS A 10 -7.88 4.96 -15.72
C HIS A 10 -7.55 4.84 -14.23
N ASP A 11 -8.59 4.77 -13.39
CA ASP A 11 -8.49 4.57 -11.96
C ASP A 11 -7.77 3.24 -11.82
N MET A 12 -6.44 3.31 -11.65
CA MET A 12 -5.61 2.14 -11.52
C MET A 12 -6.20 1.38 -10.34
N ASP A 13 -6.80 0.22 -10.59
CA ASP A 13 -7.45 -0.60 -9.59
C ASP A 13 -6.51 -0.73 -8.38
N LYS A 14 -6.73 0.09 -7.35
CA LYS A 14 -5.92 0.06 -6.14
C LYS A 14 -6.32 -1.21 -5.42
N GLU A 15 -5.51 -2.26 -5.57
CA GLU A 15 -5.75 -3.52 -4.88
C GLU A 15 -5.37 -3.37 -3.40
N PHE A 16 -6.38 -3.20 -2.55
CA PHE A 16 -6.22 -3.16 -1.11
C PHE A 16 -6.49 -4.53 -0.49
N TYR A 17 -5.62 -4.94 0.42
CA TYR A 17 -5.77 -6.19 1.16
C TYR A 17 -5.86 -5.91 2.66
N MET A 18 -6.83 -6.53 3.33
CA MET A 18 -6.92 -6.51 4.79
C MET A 18 -6.30 -7.79 5.35
N VAL A 19 -5.31 -7.63 6.23
CA VAL A 19 -4.67 -8.74 6.94
C VAL A 19 -4.96 -8.61 8.42
N ARG A 20 -5.54 -9.65 9.02
CA ARG A 20 -5.78 -9.70 10.47
C ARG A 20 -4.74 -10.60 11.12
N PHE A 21 -4.08 -10.08 12.15
CA PHE A 21 -3.11 -10.82 12.95
C PHE A 21 -3.74 -11.31 14.25
N ASN A 22 -3.32 -12.50 14.70
CA ASN A 22 -3.81 -13.09 15.94
C ASN A 22 -3.05 -12.57 17.18
N THR A 23 -1.83 -12.06 16.99
CA THR A 23 -1.02 -11.50 18.08
C THR A 23 -0.49 -10.12 17.72
N HIS A 24 -0.31 -9.26 18.74
CA HIS A 24 0.32 -7.96 18.55
C HIS A 24 1.76 -8.08 18.03
N LYS A 25 2.46 -9.15 18.44
CA LYS A 25 3.82 -9.43 17.96
C LYS A 25 3.83 -9.65 16.45
N ASP A 26 2.93 -10.47 15.91
CA ASP A 26 2.90 -10.73 14.47
C ASP A 26 2.51 -9.49 13.66
N TYR A 27 1.59 -8.67 14.18
CA TYR A 27 1.29 -7.35 13.61
C TYR A 27 2.51 -6.43 13.57
N GLN A 28 3.23 -6.31 14.69
CA GLN A 28 4.43 -5.47 14.74
C GLN A 28 5.53 -6.00 13.82
N ARG A 29 5.69 -7.32 13.70
CA ARG A 29 6.65 -7.90 12.76
C ARG A 29 6.31 -7.59 11.32
N ALA A 30 5.05 -7.75 10.91
CA ALA A 30 4.62 -7.40 9.55
C ALA A 30 4.77 -5.90 9.24
N LEU A 31 4.69 -5.04 10.27
CA LEU A 31 4.85 -3.60 10.14
C LEU A 31 6.32 -3.15 10.21
N ILE A 32 7.18 -3.84 10.98
CA ILE A 32 8.52 -3.34 11.42
C ILE A 32 9.69 -4.28 11.02
N GLU A 33 9.49 -5.56 10.71
CA GLU A 33 10.59 -6.53 10.50
C GLU A 33 10.94 -6.80 9.02
N GLY A 34 10.85 -5.81 8.12
CA GLY A 34 11.56 -5.83 6.83
C GLY A 34 10.70 -5.95 5.56
N PRO A 35 11.33 -6.15 4.38
CA PRO A 35 10.72 -5.87 3.09
C PRO A 35 9.49 -6.74 2.80
N SER A 36 8.30 -6.14 2.86
CA SER A 36 7.05 -6.73 2.39
C SER A 36 6.96 -6.65 0.87
N THR A 37 7.93 -7.22 0.15
CA THR A 37 7.78 -7.44 -1.28
C THR A 37 7.06 -8.77 -1.51
N VAL A 38 5.81 -8.70 -1.95
CA VAL A 38 5.10 -9.87 -2.44
C VAL A 38 5.31 -9.93 -3.95
N MET A 39 5.90 -11.02 -4.43
CA MET A 39 6.20 -11.24 -5.86
C MET A 39 7.05 -10.12 -6.51
N GLY A 40 7.88 -9.42 -5.74
CA GLY A 40 8.70 -8.32 -6.24
C GLY A 40 8.00 -6.95 -6.34
N HIS A 41 6.73 -6.87 -5.95
CA HIS A 41 5.99 -5.60 -5.83
C HIS A 41 6.10 -5.04 -4.42
N TYR A 42 6.33 -3.72 -4.30
CA TYR A 42 6.36 -3.04 -3.01
C TYR A 42 4.94 -2.96 -2.44
N LEU A 43 4.73 -3.53 -1.27
CA LEU A 43 3.49 -3.31 -0.53
C LEU A 43 3.59 -2.04 0.31
N LEU A 44 2.57 -1.20 0.20
CA LEU A 44 2.34 -0.12 1.12
C LEU A 44 1.54 -0.67 2.30
N VAL A 45 2.11 -0.62 3.49
CA VAL A 45 1.45 -1.09 4.71
C VAL A 45 1.03 0.12 5.52
N GLN A 46 -0.23 0.15 5.95
CA GLN A 46 -0.72 1.14 6.91
C GLN A 46 -1.46 0.46 8.07
N PRO A 47 -1.47 1.07 9.27
CA PRO A 47 -2.35 0.64 10.35
C PRO A 47 -3.82 0.66 9.92
N TRP A 48 -4.63 -0.16 10.58
CA TRP A 48 -6.07 -0.18 10.32
C TRP A 48 -6.70 1.21 10.54
N ASN A 49 -7.49 1.65 9.57
CA ASN A 49 -8.29 2.86 9.64
C ASN A 49 -9.78 2.49 9.59
N LEU A 50 -10.54 2.91 10.60
CA LEU A 50 -11.98 2.65 10.68
C LEU A 50 -12.77 3.32 9.54
N HIS A 51 -12.24 4.41 8.98
CA HIS A 51 -12.84 5.16 7.88
C HIS A 51 -12.15 4.87 6.55
N PHE A 52 -11.52 3.70 6.42
CA PHE A 52 -10.88 3.27 5.18
C PHE A 52 -11.93 3.17 4.06
N ASN A 53 -11.74 3.95 2.99
CA ASN A 53 -12.56 3.90 1.79
C ASN A 53 -11.64 3.78 0.57
N PRO A 54 -11.58 2.62 -0.11
CA PRO A 54 -10.64 2.40 -1.21
C PRO A 54 -10.81 3.40 -2.36
N CYS A 55 -12.02 3.93 -2.59
CA CYS A 55 -12.31 4.89 -3.65
C CYS A 55 -11.86 6.32 -3.31
N GLU A 56 -11.69 6.64 -2.02
CA GLU A 56 -11.34 7.98 -1.54
C GLU A 56 -10.00 8.00 -0.77
N GLU A 57 -9.34 6.85 -0.63
CA GLU A 57 -8.15 6.71 0.18
C GLU A 57 -6.98 7.47 -0.45
N ASN A 58 -6.52 8.50 0.28
CA ASN A 58 -5.27 9.19 0.02
C ASN A 58 -4.18 8.62 0.94
N LEU A 59 -3.24 7.88 0.36
CA LEU A 59 -2.12 7.25 1.06
C LEU A 59 -1.06 8.27 1.53
N SER A 60 -1.46 9.16 2.43
CA SER A 60 -0.63 10.27 2.94
C SER A 60 0.44 9.81 3.93
N LYS A 61 0.23 8.68 4.62
CA LYS A 61 1.18 8.07 5.56
C LYS A 61 1.18 6.56 5.38
N VAL A 62 2.26 6.06 4.78
CA VAL A 62 2.47 4.62 4.53
C VAL A 62 3.82 4.20 5.09
N ALA A 63 3.88 3.00 5.65
CA ALA A 63 5.15 2.33 5.92
C ALA A 63 5.55 1.59 4.63
N ALA A 64 6.66 2.01 4.04
CA ALA A 64 7.24 1.37 2.86
C ALA A 64 8.67 0.94 3.18
N TRP A 65 8.98 -0.31 2.85
CA TRP A 65 10.33 -0.83 2.94
C TRP A 65 11.09 -0.52 1.66
N ILE A 66 11.88 0.55 1.68
CA ILE A 66 12.75 0.89 0.57
C ILE A 66 14.08 0.14 0.71
N ARG A 67 14.45 -0.66 -0.30
CA ARG A 67 15.81 -1.17 -0.41
C ARG A 67 16.65 -0.12 -1.13
N LEU A 68 17.46 0.62 -0.36
CA LEU A 68 18.44 1.53 -0.95
C LEU A 68 19.53 0.71 -1.63
N LEU A 69 19.60 0.79 -2.96
CA LEU A 69 20.63 0.11 -3.75
C LEU A 69 22.00 0.71 -3.38
N GLY A 70 22.93 -0.13 -2.90
CA GLY A 70 24.30 0.28 -2.56
C GLY A 70 24.65 0.32 -1.07
N LEU A 71 23.70 0.05 -0.17
CA LEU A 71 23.98 -0.13 1.26
C LEU A 71 24.11 -1.63 1.59
N PRO A 72 25.18 -2.07 2.29
CA PRO A 72 25.26 -3.42 2.84
C PRO A 72 24.25 -3.59 3.99
N PHE A 73 23.76 -4.81 4.14
CA PHE A 73 22.87 -5.24 5.23
C PHE A 73 23.64 -5.44 6.53
#